data_AF-A0AAU5QKX7-F1
#
_entry.id   AF-A0AAU5QKX7-F1
#
_cell.length_a   1.000
_cell.length_b   1.000
_cell.length_c   1.000
_cell.angle_alpha   90.00
_cell.angle_beta   90.00
_cell.angle_gamma   90.00
#
_symmetry.space_group_name_H-M   'P 1'
#
loop_
_entity.id
_entity.type
_entity.pdbx_description
1 polymer ?
#
loop_
_entity_poly.entity_id
_entity_poly.type
_entity_poly.pdbx_seq_one_letter_code
_entity_poly.pdbx_strand_id
1 'polypeptide(L)'
;MTDHLGEQSGPTGMVRRRALAVSAVVLAGLQASTGAVAAQGGERTARAGLHWQLCSTVKAGWPIKNDTRTECAELTVPMDYAKPKGRKIQISVSRVRATHPKTPTAPIVSVLGGPGYSNISDPASMTQRGLASLNADHDLIGLDLRGTGYSDGIPCDQKPWPEPAPTTPEKNLQKVFFNHQAEYNSRCSAIDPEFVRQITPENAARDIDRFRKALGTKKINFYGSSFGTAIGMAYRALFDRRTERMWLDSPVPPTRHLPTMDAGMESNGTKDTAPFVNWLAQRDAEHHWGTDEATVRGRLGDLRGQLEKKPRTTHGTRLDGHWVVSQVHRPREEWDDAAKNLVTVRNNGTLPTPRRPSPNGHQHARSERATRTTSPTHSSGTPCSATPTSRAAVSETCGRPVRSAVRPIPLPEDRNSAPRAQSGH
;
A
#
# COMPACT_ATOMS: atom_id res chain seq x y z
N MET A 1 -91.96 -26.95 4.01
CA MET A 1 -91.35 -26.19 2.90
C MET A 1 -90.31 -27.10 2.28
N THR A 2 -90.74 -27.77 1.20
CA THR A 2 -89.99 -28.11 -0.04
C THR A 2 -88.46 -28.16 0.08
N ASP A 3 -87.85 -29.34 -0.03
CA ASP A 3 -87.48 -30.02 -1.31
C ASP A 3 -86.25 -29.38 -1.94
N HIS A 4 -85.27 -30.07 -2.52
CA HIS A 4 -84.91 -31.48 -2.65
C HIS A 4 -83.68 -31.46 -3.59
N LEU A 5 -82.72 -32.37 -3.38
CA LEU A 5 -81.98 -33.11 -4.44
C LEU A 5 -81.00 -32.29 -5.33
N GLY A 6 -79.92 -32.86 -5.86
CA GLY A 6 -79.55 -34.26 -5.92
C GLY A 6 -78.17 -34.42 -6.58
N GLU A 7 -77.59 -35.55 -6.22
CA GLU A 7 -76.32 -36.15 -6.62
C GLU A 7 -76.57 -37.14 -7.76
N GLN A 8 -75.73 -37.18 -8.80
CA GLN A 8 -75.46 -38.32 -9.72
C GLN A 8 -74.13 -38.03 -10.46
N SER A 9 -73.03 -38.78 -10.49
CA SER A 9 -72.66 -40.22 -10.54
C SER A 9 -72.22 -40.70 -11.93
N GLY A 10 -70.90 -40.94 -12.08
CA GLY A 10 -70.22 -41.97 -12.91
C GLY A 10 -69.93 -41.67 -14.41
N PRO A 11 -69.18 -42.54 -15.13
CA PRO A 11 -68.07 -43.40 -14.71
C PRO A 11 -66.87 -43.47 -15.73
N THR A 12 -65.78 -44.11 -15.29
CA THR A 12 -64.72 -44.89 -16.00
C THR A 12 -64.53 -44.83 -17.52
N GLY A 13 -63.26 -44.70 -17.95
CA GLY A 13 -62.80 -45.11 -19.29
C GLY A 13 -61.27 -45.24 -19.40
N MET A 14 -60.78 -46.48 -19.49
CA MET A 14 -59.37 -46.86 -19.68
C MET A 14 -59.19 -47.42 -21.10
N VAL A 15 -58.27 -46.89 -21.92
CA VAL A 15 -57.80 -47.52 -23.19
C VAL A 15 -56.32 -47.13 -23.43
N ARG A 16 -55.36 -48.03 -23.16
CA ARG A 16 -54.55 -48.83 -24.12
C ARG A 16 -53.92 -48.02 -25.27
N ARG A 17 -52.59 -47.80 -25.27
CA ARG A 17 -51.47 -48.68 -25.73
C ARG A 17 -51.14 -48.57 -27.24
N ARG A 18 -49.82 -48.47 -27.50
CA ARG A 18 -49.01 -48.71 -28.72
C ARG A 18 -48.70 -47.47 -29.58
N ALA A 19 -47.54 -47.30 -30.21
CA ALA A 19 -46.16 -47.83 -30.11
C ALA A 19 -45.35 -47.18 -31.27
N LEU A 20 -44.04 -46.90 -31.06
CA LEU A 20 -42.93 -46.86 -32.05
C LEU A 20 -43.03 -45.83 -33.21
N ALA A 21 -42.00 -45.18 -33.75
CA ALA A 21 -40.53 -45.14 -33.65
C ALA A 21 -40.12 -43.72 -34.13
N VAL A 22 -38.93 -43.17 -33.89
CA VAL A 22 -37.74 -43.29 -34.76
C VAL A 22 -36.56 -42.57 -34.06
N SER A 23 -35.40 -43.18 -34.20
CA SER A 23 -34.10 -42.84 -33.63
C SER A 23 -33.45 -41.54 -34.15
N ALA A 24 -32.50 -41.07 -33.32
CA ALA A 24 -31.15 -40.61 -33.71
C ALA A 24 -30.83 -39.10 -33.63
N VAL A 25 -29.66 -38.86 -33.02
CA VAL A 25 -28.79 -37.69 -33.09
C VAL A 25 -29.16 -36.46 -32.25
N VAL A 26 -28.73 -36.45 -30.98
CA VAL A 26 -28.10 -35.25 -30.38
C VAL A 26 -26.99 -35.69 -29.42
N LEU A 27 -25.83 -36.05 -29.97
CA LEU A 27 -24.57 -36.18 -29.22
C LEU A 27 -23.54 -35.24 -29.87
N ALA A 28 -23.86 -33.95 -29.87
CA ALA A 28 -22.97 -32.87 -30.30
C ALA A 28 -23.45 -31.55 -29.69
N GLY A 29 -23.12 -31.31 -28.42
CA GLY A 29 -23.50 -30.05 -27.77
C GLY A 29 -22.75 -29.70 -26.49
N LEU A 30 -21.79 -30.51 -26.06
CA LEU A 30 -21.11 -30.34 -24.77
C LEU A 30 -19.61 -30.02 -24.92
N GLN A 31 -19.22 -29.16 -25.88
CA GLN A 31 -17.81 -28.72 -26.00
C GLN A 31 -17.60 -27.24 -26.36
N ALA A 32 -18.59 -26.36 -26.20
CA ALA A 32 -18.46 -24.94 -26.60
C ALA A 32 -18.67 -23.91 -25.47
N SER A 33 -18.62 -24.28 -24.18
CA SER A 33 -18.92 -23.34 -23.08
C SER A 33 -17.72 -22.71 -22.37
N THR A 34 -16.48 -23.12 -22.67
CA THR A 34 -15.28 -22.55 -22.01
C THR A 34 -14.77 -21.25 -22.65
N GLY A 35 -15.04 -21.02 -23.95
CA GLY A 35 -14.59 -19.80 -24.65
C GLY A 35 -15.47 -18.56 -24.41
N ALA A 36 -16.76 -18.75 -24.15
CA ALA A 36 -17.71 -17.65 -24.01
C ALA A 36 -17.51 -16.83 -22.71
N VAL A 37 -17.01 -17.45 -21.64
CA VAL A 37 -16.81 -16.77 -20.35
C VAL A 37 -15.60 -15.83 -20.40
N ALA A 38 -14.53 -16.20 -21.12
CA ALA A 38 -13.34 -15.37 -21.31
C ALA A 38 -13.61 -14.15 -22.22
N ALA A 39 -14.38 -14.35 -23.29
CA ALA A 39 -14.78 -13.28 -24.20
C ALA A 39 -15.70 -12.24 -23.52
N GLN A 40 -16.65 -12.68 -22.69
CA GLN A 40 -17.53 -11.77 -21.94
C GLN A 40 -16.81 -10.97 -20.85
N GLY A 41 -15.70 -11.48 -20.29
CA GLY A 41 -14.86 -10.74 -19.35
C GLY A 41 -14.08 -9.59 -20.02
N GLY A 42 -13.61 -9.81 -21.25
CA GLY A 42 -12.94 -8.77 -22.06
C GLY A 42 -13.91 -7.69 -22.57
N GLU A 43 -15.09 -8.09 -23.06
CA GLU A 43 -16.13 -7.17 -23.52
C GLU A 43 -16.74 -6.33 -22.40
N ARG A 44 -16.93 -6.89 -21.19
CA ARG A 44 -17.44 -6.11 -20.05
C ARG A 44 -16.54 -4.95 -19.65
N THR A 45 -15.22 -5.10 -19.79
CA THR A 45 -14.24 -4.03 -19.50
C THR A 45 -14.13 -2.99 -20.61
N ALA A 46 -14.25 -3.40 -21.88
CA ALA A 46 -14.33 -2.45 -22.98
C ALA A 46 -15.59 -1.57 -22.90
N ARG A 47 -16.70 -2.12 -22.39
CA ARG A 47 -17.98 -1.41 -22.20
C ARG A 47 -17.96 -0.31 -21.13
N ALA A 48 -16.88 -0.20 -20.37
CA ALA A 48 -16.78 0.71 -19.23
C ALA A 48 -15.68 1.77 -19.36
N GLY A 49 -15.13 1.93 -20.57
CA GLY A 49 -14.18 2.99 -20.92
C GLY A 49 -12.74 2.75 -20.45
N LEU A 50 -12.42 1.57 -19.92
CA LEU A 50 -11.06 1.21 -19.53
C LEU A 50 -10.39 0.34 -20.62
N HIS A 51 -9.41 0.93 -21.30
CA HIS A 51 -8.61 0.27 -22.33
C HIS A 51 -7.34 -0.32 -21.70
N TRP A 52 -7.41 -1.60 -21.33
CA TRP A 52 -6.31 -2.30 -20.66
C TRP A 52 -5.22 -2.74 -21.64
N GLN A 53 -3.97 -2.40 -21.32
CA GLN A 53 -2.77 -2.80 -22.06
C GLN A 53 -1.66 -3.19 -21.09
N LEU A 54 -0.63 -3.92 -21.52
CA LEU A 54 0.48 -4.25 -20.63
C LEU A 54 1.17 -2.98 -20.11
N CYS A 55 1.33 -2.85 -18.79
CA CYS A 55 1.93 -1.66 -18.20
C CYS A 55 3.34 -1.40 -18.76
N SER A 56 4.12 -2.46 -18.98
CA SER A 56 5.46 -2.40 -19.56
C SER A 56 5.50 -1.83 -20.99
N THR A 57 4.38 -1.81 -21.71
CA THR A 57 4.30 -1.25 -23.07
C THR A 57 3.78 0.19 -23.11
N VAL A 58 2.97 0.60 -22.12
CA VAL A 58 2.32 1.92 -22.12
C VAL A 58 2.84 2.89 -21.06
N LYS A 59 3.61 2.41 -20.07
CA LYS A 59 4.20 3.24 -19.00
C LYS A 59 5.71 3.36 -19.18
N ALA A 60 6.15 4.53 -19.60
CA ALA A 60 7.58 4.84 -19.66
C ALA A 60 8.22 4.66 -18.28
N GLY A 61 9.36 3.97 -18.22
CA GLY A 61 10.08 3.72 -16.97
C GLY A 61 9.39 2.76 -16.00
N TRP A 62 8.51 1.86 -16.50
CA TRP A 62 7.85 0.85 -15.66
C TRP A 62 8.85 0.13 -14.72
N PRO A 63 8.60 0.10 -13.40
CA PRO A 63 9.62 -0.31 -12.42
C PRO A 63 9.81 -1.83 -12.33
N ILE A 64 8.84 -2.62 -12.78
CA ILE A 64 8.90 -4.09 -12.68
C ILE A 64 9.50 -4.66 -13.96
N LYS A 65 10.72 -5.18 -13.86
CA LYS A 65 11.42 -5.81 -14.99
C LYS A 65 10.69 -7.08 -15.44
N ASN A 66 10.60 -7.29 -16.75
CA ASN A 66 9.97 -8.45 -17.38
C ASN A 66 8.52 -8.69 -16.92
N ASP A 67 7.80 -7.62 -16.60
CA ASP A 67 6.40 -7.71 -16.21
C ASP A 67 5.52 -8.04 -17.42
N THR A 68 4.90 -9.22 -17.37
CA THR A 68 4.00 -9.77 -18.37
C THR A 68 2.56 -9.92 -17.86
N ARG A 69 2.29 -9.52 -16.62
CA ARG A 69 1.00 -9.78 -15.95
C ARG A 69 0.22 -8.53 -15.60
N THR A 70 0.90 -7.41 -15.39
CA THR A 70 0.22 -6.17 -14.99
C THR A 70 -0.33 -5.45 -16.21
N GLU A 71 -1.65 -5.25 -16.22
CA GLU A 71 -2.36 -4.45 -17.21
C GLU A 71 -2.62 -3.05 -16.63
N CYS A 72 -2.41 -2.00 -17.42
CA CYS A 72 -2.67 -0.60 -17.10
C CYS A 72 -3.79 -0.04 -17.98
N ALA A 73 -4.54 0.92 -17.45
CA ALA A 73 -5.53 1.72 -18.17
C ALA A 73 -5.57 3.15 -17.62
N GLU A 74 -6.30 4.03 -18.29
CA GLU A 74 -6.60 5.39 -17.80
C GLU A 74 -8.07 5.53 -17.44
N LEU A 75 -8.35 6.15 -16.30
CA LEU A 75 -9.68 6.52 -15.86
C LEU A 75 -9.84 8.04 -15.93
N THR A 76 -10.80 8.51 -16.71
CA THR A 76 -11.17 9.93 -16.73
C THR A 76 -12.12 10.28 -15.60
N VAL A 77 -11.76 11.25 -14.75
CA VAL A 77 -12.59 11.74 -13.63
C VAL A 77 -12.74 13.27 -13.68
N PRO A 78 -13.76 13.85 -13.02
CA PRO A 78 -13.79 15.29 -12.78
C PRO A 78 -12.58 15.73 -11.94
N MET A 79 -11.93 16.82 -12.37
CA MET A 79 -10.93 17.50 -11.57
C MET A 79 -11.55 17.96 -10.24
N ASP A 80 -12.69 18.64 -10.33
CA ASP A 80 -13.51 19.10 -9.20
C ASP A 80 -14.87 18.37 -9.23
N TYR A 81 -15.17 17.63 -8.16
CA TYR A 81 -16.42 16.88 -8.06
C TYR A 81 -17.66 17.76 -7.84
N ALA A 82 -17.50 19.00 -7.38
CA ALA A 82 -18.57 19.99 -7.36
C ALA A 82 -18.89 20.52 -8.77
N LYS A 83 -17.96 20.39 -9.71
CA LYS A 83 -18.12 20.77 -11.12
C LYS A 83 -17.98 19.54 -12.04
N PRO A 84 -18.91 18.57 -11.99
CA PRO A 84 -18.75 17.28 -12.68
C PRO A 84 -18.73 17.37 -14.22
N LYS A 85 -19.11 18.50 -14.82
CA LYS A 85 -19.01 18.76 -16.27
C LYS A 85 -17.80 19.65 -16.64
N GLY A 86 -17.02 20.10 -15.66
CA GLY A 86 -15.83 20.93 -15.87
C GLY A 86 -14.60 20.12 -16.31
N ARG A 87 -13.41 20.70 -16.08
CA ARG A 87 -12.11 20.10 -16.39
C ARG A 87 -12.02 18.66 -15.89
N LYS A 88 -11.45 17.80 -16.73
CA LYS A 88 -11.20 16.39 -16.45
C LYS A 88 -9.73 16.15 -16.20
N ILE A 89 -9.45 15.08 -15.46
CA ILE A 89 -8.12 14.57 -15.23
C ILE A 89 -8.08 13.07 -15.49
N GLN A 90 -6.91 12.58 -15.85
CA GLN A 90 -6.61 11.17 -16.03
C GLN A 90 -6.02 10.59 -14.75
N ILE A 91 -6.56 9.44 -14.35
CA ILE A 91 -6.10 8.64 -13.23
C ILE A 91 -5.57 7.32 -13.79
N SER A 92 -4.28 7.08 -13.59
CA SER A 92 -3.63 5.83 -14.00
C SER A 92 -4.01 4.70 -13.07
N VAL A 93 -4.49 3.60 -13.64
CA VAL A 93 -4.94 2.42 -12.91
C VAL A 93 -4.22 1.18 -13.42
N SER A 94 -3.95 0.22 -12.54
CA SER A 94 -3.32 -1.05 -12.89
C SER A 94 -4.08 -2.21 -12.28
N ARG A 95 -3.92 -3.38 -12.89
CA ARG A 95 -4.42 -4.64 -12.34
C ARG A 95 -3.50 -5.81 -12.63
N VAL A 96 -3.45 -6.74 -11.67
CA VAL A 96 -3.04 -8.12 -11.90
C VAL A 96 -4.28 -8.98 -11.72
N ARG A 97 -4.72 -9.65 -12.79
CA ARG A 97 -5.93 -10.48 -12.75
C ARG A 97 -5.74 -11.69 -11.85
N ALA A 98 -6.84 -12.13 -11.23
CA ALA A 98 -6.87 -13.37 -10.46
C ALA A 98 -6.43 -14.58 -11.31
N THR A 99 -5.69 -15.53 -10.73
CA THR A 99 -5.22 -16.72 -11.46
C THR A 99 -6.28 -17.84 -11.54
N HIS A 100 -7.15 -17.96 -10.54
CA HIS A 100 -8.13 -19.05 -10.42
C HIS A 100 -9.49 -18.56 -9.89
N PRO A 101 -10.18 -17.63 -10.58
CA PRO A 101 -11.46 -17.13 -10.09
C PRO A 101 -12.54 -18.23 -10.18
N LYS A 102 -12.84 -18.91 -9.07
CA LYS A 102 -13.97 -19.86 -8.99
C LYS A 102 -15.32 -19.15 -9.04
N THR A 103 -15.36 -17.91 -8.54
CA THR A 103 -16.51 -16.98 -8.57
C THR A 103 -15.98 -15.54 -8.63
N PRO A 104 -16.68 -14.58 -9.25
CA PRO A 104 -16.26 -13.18 -9.21
C PRO A 104 -16.25 -12.68 -7.76
N THR A 105 -15.06 -12.47 -7.21
CA THR A 105 -14.88 -11.84 -5.90
C THR A 105 -14.70 -10.33 -6.06
N ALA A 106 -14.91 -9.56 -4.99
CA ALA A 106 -14.59 -8.15 -5.02
C ALA A 106 -13.07 -7.95 -5.22
N PRO A 107 -12.62 -7.07 -6.14
CA PRO A 107 -11.20 -6.80 -6.34
C PRO A 107 -10.59 -6.15 -5.09
N ILE A 108 -9.29 -6.28 -4.91
CA ILE A 108 -8.54 -5.62 -3.82
C ILE A 108 -7.88 -4.36 -4.38
N VAL A 109 -8.36 -3.20 -3.96
CA VAL A 109 -7.72 -1.91 -4.23
C VAL A 109 -6.67 -1.65 -3.16
N SER A 110 -5.40 -1.53 -3.56
CA SER A 110 -4.29 -1.21 -2.69
C SER A 110 -3.87 0.25 -2.84
N VAL A 111 -3.75 0.96 -1.71
CA VAL A 111 -3.11 2.28 -1.63
C VAL A 111 -2.04 2.19 -0.54
N LEU A 112 -0.80 1.96 -0.95
CA LEU A 112 0.31 1.69 -0.04
C LEU A 112 1.16 2.93 0.19
N GLY A 113 1.21 3.41 1.43
CA GLY A 113 2.13 4.46 1.84
C GLY A 113 1.88 5.82 1.20
N GLY A 114 2.85 6.72 1.35
CA GLY A 114 2.78 8.09 0.87
C GLY A 114 2.38 9.09 1.97
N PRO A 115 1.78 10.24 1.62
CA PRO A 115 1.29 10.60 0.28
C PRO A 115 2.40 10.79 -0.76
N GLY A 116 2.04 10.82 -2.04
CA GLY A 116 2.95 11.21 -3.12
C GLY A 116 3.62 10.06 -3.88
N TYR A 117 3.56 8.84 -3.37
CA TYR A 117 4.08 7.67 -4.09
C TYR A 117 3.15 7.24 -5.21
N SER A 118 3.75 6.67 -6.26
CA SER A 118 3.01 5.92 -7.26
C SER A 118 2.65 4.55 -6.70
N ASN A 119 1.37 4.18 -6.79
CA ASN A 119 0.82 2.90 -6.37
C ASN A 119 0.50 1.98 -7.56
N ILE A 120 0.81 2.42 -8.79
CA ILE A 120 0.54 1.66 -10.01
C ILE A 120 1.24 0.30 -10.05
N SER A 121 2.37 0.13 -9.36
CA SER A 121 3.13 -1.12 -9.32
C SER A 121 2.80 -2.02 -8.13
N ASP A 122 1.90 -1.59 -7.25
CA ASP A 122 1.55 -2.30 -6.03
C ASP A 122 0.98 -3.70 -6.30
N PRO A 123 0.09 -3.93 -7.29
CA PRO A 123 -0.42 -5.27 -7.59
C PRO A 123 0.68 -6.30 -7.86
N ALA A 124 1.66 -5.93 -8.69
CA ALA A 124 2.81 -6.79 -8.99
C ALA A 124 3.67 -6.99 -7.74
N SER A 125 3.99 -5.91 -7.02
CA SER A 125 4.80 -5.96 -5.81
C SER A 125 4.18 -6.83 -4.72
N MET A 126 2.86 -6.79 -4.54
CA MET A 126 2.13 -7.63 -3.59
C MET A 126 2.31 -9.11 -3.94
N THR A 127 2.21 -9.50 -5.21
CA THR A 127 2.43 -10.90 -5.62
C THR A 127 3.87 -11.37 -5.36
N GLN A 128 4.86 -10.49 -5.48
CA GLN A 128 6.27 -10.82 -5.24
C GLN A 128 6.63 -10.88 -3.75
N ARG A 129 5.89 -10.18 -2.89
CA ARG A 129 6.18 -10.01 -1.45
C ARG A 129 5.31 -10.91 -0.55
N GLY A 130 4.99 -12.11 -1.02
CA GLY A 130 4.29 -13.11 -0.20
C GLY A 130 2.78 -12.94 -0.09
N LEU A 131 2.17 -12.00 -0.82
CA LEU A 131 0.71 -11.84 -0.91
C LEU A 131 0.13 -12.45 -2.20
N ALA A 132 0.88 -13.33 -2.88
CA ALA A 132 0.44 -14.02 -4.09
C ALA A 132 -0.86 -14.82 -3.90
N SER A 133 -1.11 -15.32 -2.69
CA SER A 133 -2.34 -16.06 -2.36
C SER A 133 -3.60 -15.20 -2.49
N LEU A 134 -3.51 -13.89 -2.25
CA LEU A 134 -4.64 -12.96 -2.46
C LEU A 134 -5.01 -12.87 -3.95
N ASN A 135 -4.04 -13.05 -4.85
CA ASN A 135 -4.29 -13.03 -6.29
C ASN A 135 -4.84 -14.37 -6.82
N ALA A 136 -5.03 -15.38 -5.97
CA ALA A 136 -5.65 -16.63 -6.41
C ALA A 136 -7.10 -16.41 -6.86
N ASP A 137 -7.86 -15.61 -6.11
CA ASP A 137 -9.27 -15.36 -6.32
C ASP A 137 -9.65 -13.88 -6.44
N HIS A 138 -8.74 -12.93 -6.15
CA HIS A 138 -8.98 -11.50 -6.33
C HIS A 138 -8.11 -10.88 -7.43
N ASP A 139 -8.72 -10.02 -8.25
CA ASP A 139 -7.96 -9.03 -9.01
C ASP A 139 -7.29 -8.07 -8.01
N LEU A 140 -5.98 -7.88 -8.13
CA LEU A 140 -5.24 -6.89 -7.36
C LEU A 140 -5.16 -5.61 -8.17
N ILE A 141 -5.55 -4.48 -7.57
CA ILE A 141 -5.70 -3.20 -8.26
C ILE A 141 -4.78 -2.16 -7.60
N GLY A 142 -4.00 -1.46 -8.45
CA GLY A 142 -3.22 -0.29 -8.09
C GLY A 142 -3.81 0.95 -8.73
N LEU A 143 -3.66 2.10 -8.09
CA LEU A 143 -4.16 3.36 -8.60
C LEU A 143 -3.24 4.49 -8.18
N ASP A 144 -2.68 5.23 -9.13
CA ASP A 144 -1.98 6.45 -8.80
C ASP A 144 -3.00 7.52 -8.42
N LEU A 145 -2.91 8.05 -7.21
CA LEU A 145 -3.80 9.11 -6.76
C LEU A 145 -3.67 10.35 -7.66
N ARG A 146 -4.72 11.16 -7.73
CA ARG A 146 -4.66 12.49 -8.37
C ARG A 146 -3.42 13.26 -7.87
N GLY A 147 -2.60 13.74 -8.79
CA GLY A 147 -1.36 14.45 -8.46
C GLY A 147 -0.14 13.57 -8.19
N THR A 148 -0.20 12.25 -8.42
CA THR A 148 0.91 11.33 -8.14
C THR A 148 1.21 10.41 -9.33
N GLY A 149 2.46 9.94 -9.40
CA GLY A 149 2.87 8.91 -10.37
C GLY A 149 2.56 9.27 -11.81
N TYR A 150 1.85 8.37 -12.49
CA TYR A 150 1.43 8.48 -13.88
C TYR A 150 0.07 9.15 -14.07
N SER A 151 -0.64 9.48 -12.98
CA SER A 151 -1.86 10.30 -13.03
C SER A 151 -1.53 11.76 -13.32
N ASP A 152 -2.53 12.52 -13.80
CA ASP A 152 -2.36 13.96 -13.98
C ASP A 152 -1.93 14.61 -12.66
N GLY A 153 -0.96 15.51 -12.76
CA GLY A 153 -0.37 16.21 -11.62
C GLY A 153 0.21 17.57 -11.99
N ILE A 154 0.87 18.19 -11.01
CA ILE A 154 1.50 19.49 -11.19
C ILE A 154 2.99 19.30 -11.41
N PRO A 155 3.58 19.89 -12.47
CA PRO A 155 5.01 19.79 -12.74
C PRO A 155 5.79 20.73 -11.81
N CYS A 156 5.93 20.36 -10.53
CA CYS A 156 6.64 21.17 -9.56
C CYS A 156 8.16 21.07 -9.75
N ASP A 157 8.83 22.21 -9.81
CA ASP A 157 10.27 22.32 -10.05
C ASP A 157 11.06 22.23 -8.75
N GLN A 158 11.33 21.00 -8.31
CA GLN A 158 12.10 20.80 -7.09
C GLN A 158 13.57 21.20 -7.32
N LYS A 159 13.98 22.29 -6.66
CA LYS A 159 15.37 22.72 -6.60
C LYS A 159 16.15 21.77 -5.65
N PRO A 160 17.48 21.63 -5.83
CA PRO A 160 18.31 20.92 -4.87
C PRO A 160 18.12 21.49 -3.47
N TRP A 161 18.10 20.62 -2.46
CA TRP A 161 18.10 21.05 -1.07
C TRP A 161 19.29 21.99 -0.79
N PRO A 162 19.11 23.05 0.00
CA PRO A 162 20.20 23.95 0.36
C PRO A 162 21.27 23.18 1.14
N GLU A 163 22.52 23.52 0.90
CA GLU A 163 23.67 23.09 1.70
C GLU A 163 24.18 24.30 2.50
N PRO A 164 23.70 24.52 3.74
CA PRO A 164 24.13 25.64 4.55
C PRO A 164 25.65 25.59 4.81
N ALA A 165 26.30 26.75 4.86
CA ALA A 165 27.73 26.81 5.18
C ALA A 165 27.99 26.19 6.57
N PRO A 166 29.15 25.54 6.81
CA PRO A 166 29.49 24.97 8.11
C PRO A 166 29.47 25.96 9.28
N THR A 167 29.58 27.25 8.98
CA THR A 167 29.52 28.36 9.95
C THR A 167 28.10 28.83 10.25
N THR A 168 27.08 28.27 9.60
CA THR A 168 25.68 28.62 9.85
C THR A 168 25.32 28.23 11.29
N PRO A 169 24.86 29.17 12.13
CA PRO A 169 24.47 28.84 13.50
C PRO A 169 23.37 27.77 13.50
N GLU A 170 23.45 26.80 14.40
CA GLU A 170 22.48 25.70 14.53
C GLU A 170 21.03 26.19 14.55
N LYS A 171 20.75 27.24 15.34
CA LYS A 171 19.43 27.87 15.44
C LYS A 171 18.87 28.41 14.11
N ASN A 172 19.74 28.63 13.11
CA ASN A 172 19.37 29.14 11.80
C ASN A 172 19.21 28.03 10.75
N LEU A 173 19.74 26.82 10.98
CA LEU A 173 19.66 25.72 10.02
C LEU A 173 18.21 25.36 9.69
N GLN A 174 17.37 25.22 10.73
CA GLN A 174 15.94 24.91 10.56
C GLN A 174 15.22 25.99 9.74
N LYS A 175 15.58 27.27 9.91
CA LYS A 175 15.01 28.37 9.13
C LYS A 175 15.39 28.29 7.66
N VAL A 176 16.61 27.86 7.34
CA VAL A 176 17.05 27.68 5.94
C VAL A 176 16.21 26.62 5.24
N PHE A 177 16.05 25.45 5.88
CA PHE A 177 15.24 24.37 5.32
C PHE A 177 13.75 24.73 5.22
N PHE A 178 13.20 25.38 6.26
CA PHE A 178 11.82 25.87 6.24
C PHE A 178 11.57 26.84 5.09
N ASN A 179 12.43 27.85 4.92
CA ASN A 179 12.27 28.84 3.87
C ASN A 179 12.36 28.21 2.47
N HIS A 180 13.30 27.29 2.26
CA HIS A 180 13.42 26.56 1.00
C HIS A 180 12.14 25.78 0.67
N GLN A 181 11.61 25.03 1.64
CA GLN A 181 10.38 24.26 1.45
C GLN A 181 9.16 25.17 1.24
N ALA A 182 9.05 26.27 1.97
CA ALA A 182 7.96 27.23 1.84
C ALA A 182 7.97 27.92 0.46
N GLU A 183 9.14 28.33 -0.03
CA GLU A 183 9.29 28.89 -1.38
C GLU A 183 8.89 27.86 -2.45
N TYR A 184 9.37 26.62 -2.33
CA TYR A 184 8.99 25.53 -3.24
C TYR A 184 7.48 25.28 -3.23
N ASN A 185 6.86 25.12 -2.05
CA ASN A 185 5.44 24.87 -1.91
C ASN A 185 4.59 26.01 -2.49
N SER A 186 5.02 27.26 -2.28
CA SER A 186 4.35 28.45 -2.82
C SER A 186 4.38 28.47 -4.35
N ARG A 187 5.57 28.27 -4.95
CA ARG A 187 5.74 28.22 -6.41
C ARG A 187 4.97 27.06 -7.04
N CYS A 188 5.11 25.86 -6.49
CA CYS A 188 4.40 24.65 -6.92
C CYS A 188 2.88 24.84 -6.86
N SER A 189 2.36 25.41 -5.76
CA SER A 189 0.93 25.59 -5.60
C SER A 189 0.34 26.67 -6.52
N ALA A 190 1.16 27.62 -6.96
CA ALA A 190 0.76 28.69 -7.87
C ALA A 190 0.62 28.24 -9.34
N ILE A 191 1.19 27.09 -9.73
CA ILE A 191 1.12 26.56 -11.10
C ILE A 191 -0.32 26.22 -11.48
N ASP A 192 -1.05 25.56 -10.59
CA ASP A 192 -2.45 25.19 -10.79
C ASP A 192 -3.24 25.22 -9.47
N PRO A 193 -3.59 26.41 -8.97
CA PRO A 193 -4.24 26.55 -7.67
C PRO A 193 -5.60 25.84 -7.62
N GLU A 194 -6.29 25.72 -8.76
CA GLU A 194 -7.56 25.01 -8.84
C GLU A 194 -7.36 23.51 -8.62
N PHE A 195 -6.38 22.90 -9.27
CA PHE A 195 -6.08 21.48 -9.10
C PHE A 195 -5.54 21.16 -7.71
N VAL A 196 -4.64 21.99 -7.14
CA VAL A 196 -4.09 21.78 -5.78
C VAL A 196 -5.21 21.62 -4.75
N ARG A 197 -6.24 22.46 -4.81
CA ARG A 197 -7.40 22.40 -3.89
C ARG A 197 -8.18 21.10 -4.00
N GLN A 198 -8.01 20.36 -5.09
CA GLN A 198 -8.70 19.09 -5.32
C GLN A 198 -7.88 17.85 -4.94
N ILE A 199 -6.61 18.01 -4.52
CA ILE A 199 -5.76 16.92 -4.04
C ILE A 199 -6.13 16.64 -2.57
N THR A 200 -7.24 15.93 -2.36
CA THR A 200 -7.73 15.59 -1.03
C THR A 200 -8.05 14.09 -0.92
N PRO A 201 -7.99 13.51 0.30
CA PRO A 201 -8.37 12.11 0.54
C PRO A 201 -9.81 11.79 0.10
N GLU A 202 -10.74 12.74 0.28
CA GLU A 202 -12.14 12.58 -0.10
C GLU A 202 -12.29 12.50 -1.63
N ASN A 203 -11.54 13.32 -2.36
CA ASN A 203 -11.55 13.28 -3.82
C ASN A 203 -10.84 12.03 -4.35
N ALA A 204 -9.74 11.60 -3.73
CA ALA A 204 -9.12 10.30 -4.02
C ALA A 204 -10.10 9.13 -3.79
N ALA A 205 -10.86 9.16 -2.70
CA ALA A 205 -11.91 8.17 -2.44
C ALA A 205 -13.03 8.19 -3.50
N ARG A 206 -13.42 9.37 -4.00
CA ARG A 206 -14.37 9.49 -5.11
C ARG A 206 -13.80 8.93 -6.42
N ASP A 207 -12.51 9.11 -6.68
CA ASP A 207 -11.84 8.51 -7.84
C ASP A 207 -11.84 6.98 -7.78
N ILE A 208 -11.57 6.41 -6.61
CA ILE A 208 -11.66 4.96 -6.37
C ILE A 208 -13.10 4.45 -6.61
N ASP A 209 -14.13 5.21 -6.22
CA ASP A 209 -15.51 4.81 -6.51
C ASP A 209 -15.87 4.93 -8.00
N ARG A 210 -15.33 5.94 -8.70
CA ARG A 210 -15.43 6.02 -10.17
C ARG A 210 -14.76 4.83 -10.83
N PHE A 211 -13.58 4.44 -10.36
CA PHE A 211 -12.89 3.24 -10.82
C PHE A 211 -13.74 1.99 -10.57
N ARG A 212 -14.27 1.79 -9.36
CA ARG A 212 -15.17 0.67 -9.03
C ARG A 212 -16.35 0.59 -10.01
N LYS A 213 -16.97 1.74 -10.30
CA LYS A 213 -18.08 1.81 -11.27
C LYS A 213 -17.62 1.45 -12.69
N ALA A 214 -16.47 1.95 -13.13
CA ALA A 214 -15.87 1.61 -14.41
C ALA A 214 -15.40 0.14 -14.49
N LEU A 215 -15.08 -0.50 -13.37
CA LEU A 215 -14.79 -1.93 -13.36
C LEU A 215 -16.07 -2.79 -13.41
N GLY A 216 -17.25 -2.17 -13.25
CA GLY A 216 -18.54 -2.86 -13.27
C GLY A 216 -18.81 -3.71 -12.02
N THR A 217 -18.01 -3.56 -10.96
CA THR A 217 -18.19 -4.30 -9.70
C THR A 217 -19.10 -3.54 -8.72
N LYS A 218 -19.88 -4.29 -7.93
CA LYS A 218 -20.77 -3.73 -6.90
C LYS A 218 -19.99 -3.20 -5.69
N LYS A 219 -18.90 -3.90 -5.31
CA LYS A 219 -18.10 -3.61 -4.13
C LYS A 219 -16.61 -3.82 -4.39
N ILE A 220 -15.77 -3.25 -3.53
CA ILE A 220 -14.32 -3.51 -3.49
C ILE A 220 -13.91 -4.03 -2.11
N ASN A 221 -12.83 -4.79 -2.08
CA ASN A 221 -11.97 -4.90 -0.90
C ASN A 221 -10.94 -3.76 -0.95
N PHE A 222 -10.53 -3.24 0.20
CA PHE A 222 -9.56 -2.15 0.29
C PHE A 222 -8.40 -2.52 1.22
N TYR A 223 -7.18 -2.31 0.76
CA TYR A 223 -5.97 -2.41 1.58
C TYR A 223 -5.24 -1.06 1.59
N GLY A 224 -5.25 -0.40 2.73
CA GLY A 224 -4.54 0.85 2.94
C GLY A 224 -3.39 0.67 3.94
N SER A 225 -2.23 1.24 3.63
CA SER A 225 -1.12 1.33 4.58
C SER A 225 -0.69 2.79 4.75
N SER A 226 -0.39 3.21 5.98
CA SER A 226 0.04 4.59 6.30
C SER A 226 -0.97 5.62 5.76
N PHE A 227 -0.59 6.59 4.92
CA PHE A 227 -1.52 7.58 4.37
C PHE A 227 -2.69 6.96 3.59
N GLY A 228 -2.52 5.77 3.01
CA GLY A 228 -3.60 5.00 2.39
C GLY A 228 -4.74 4.67 3.36
N THR A 229 -4.48 4.61 4.67
CA THR A 229 -5.54 4.42 5.69
C THR A 229 -6.46 5.61 5.80
N ALA A 230 -5.95 6.82 5.58
CA ALA A 230 -6.75 8.04 5.55
C ALA A 230 -7.73 8.03 4.37
N ILE A 231 -7.28 7.52 3.22
CA ILE A 231 -8.11 7.36 2.01
C ILE A 231 -9.12 6.23 2.21
N GLY A 232 -8.71 5.11 2.82
CA GLY A 232 -9.61 4.01 3.16
C GLY A 232 -10.74 4.46 4.10
N MET A 233 -10.41 5.21 5.16
CA MET A 233 -11.41 5.79 6.05
C MET A 233 -12.35 6.75 5.31
N ALA A 234 -11.83 7.64 4.46
CA ALA A 234 -12.65 8.53 3.63
C ALA A 234 -13.56 7.73 2.67
N TYR A 235 -13.06 6.67 2.05
CA TYR A 235 -13.83 5.79 1.17
C TYR A 235 -14.97 5.12 1.92
N ARG A 236 -14.70 4.55 3.10
CA ARG A 236 -15.74 3.91 3.91
C ARG A 236 -16.77 4.92 4.39
N ALA A 237 -16.36 6.12 4.82
CA ALA A 237 -17.28 7.17 5.24
C ALA A 237 -18.22 7.62 4.10
N LEU A 238 -17.70 7.74 2.87
CA LEU A 238 -18.49 8.18 1.71
C LEU A 238 -19.28 7.04 1.04
N PHE A 239 -18.79 5.80 1.13
CA PHE A 239 -19.24 4.67 0.31
C PHE A 239 -19.30 3.34 1.08
N ASP A 240 -19.71 3.35 2.35
CA ASP A 240 -19.73 2.16 3.23
C ASP A 240 -20.42 0.94 2.57
N ARG A 241 -21.57 1.14 1.92
CA ARG A 241 -22.32 0.09 1.20
C ARG A 241 -21.60 -0.50 -0.02
N ARG A 242 -20.50 0.11 -0.45
CA ARG A 242 -19.66 -0.29 -1.60
C ARG A 242 -18.33 -0.91 -1.16
N THR A 243 -18.11 -1.04 0.14
CA THR A 243 -16.98 -1.74 0.75
C THR A 243 -17.40 -3.15 1.13
N GLU A 244 -16.63 -4.16 0.74
CA GLU A 244 -16.83 -5.55 1.17
C GLU A 244 -15.97 -5.86 2.39
N ARG A 245 -14.65 -5.72 2.27
CA ARG A 245 -13.69 -5.81 3.38
C ARG A 245 -12.69 -4.68 3.31
N MET A 246 -12.13 -4.31 4.46
CA MET A 246 -11.13 -3.25 4.55
C MET A 246 -10.06 -3.63 5.57
N TRP A 247 -8.80 -3.56 5.15
CA TRP A 247 -7.63 -3.69 6.01
C TRP A 247 -6.89 -2.36 6.02
N LEU A 248 -6.70 -1.79 7.21
CA LEU A 248 -5.95 -0.56 7.42
C LEU A 248 -4.73 -0.88 8.29
N ASP A 249 -3.55 -0.82 7.70
CA ASP A 249 -2.28 -1.05 8.39
C ASP A 249 -1.60 0.29 8.73
N SER A 250 -1.13 0.43 9.97
CA SER A 250 -0.51 1.66 10.47
C SER A 250 -1.41 2.88 10.29
N PRO A 251 -2.61 2.88 10.91
CA PRO A 251 -3.64 3.88 10.65
C PRO A 251 -3.19 5.28 11.06
N VAL A 252 -3.36 6.24 10.16
CA VAL A 252 -3.25 7.65 10.53
C VAL A 252 -4.43 8.01 11.43
N PRO A 253 -4.25 8.87 12.44
CA PRO A 253 -5.34 9.34 13.27
C PRO A 253 -6.44 10.01 12.42
N PRO A 254 -7.73 9.84 12.78
CA PRO A 254 -8.84 10.47 12.06
C PRO A 254 -8.76 12.00 12.13
N THR A 255 -8.24 12.54 13.23
CA THR A 255 -7.94 13.97 13.41
C THR A 255 -6.47 14.22 13.10
N ARG A 256 -6.18 14.88 11.98
CA ARG A 256 -4.82 15.24 11.54
C ARG A 256 -4.30 16.49 12.25
N HIS A 257 -4.27 16.44 13.58
CA HIS A 257 -3.66 17.51 14.37
C HIS A 257 -2.14 17.31 14.36
N LEU A 258 -1.46 18.04 13.48
CA LEU A 258 -0.01 17.88 13.23
C LEU A 258 0.82 17.88 14.52
N PRO A 259 0.65 18.82 15.48
CA PRO A 259 1.44 18.78 16.70
C PRO A 259 1.26 17.49 17.53
N THR A 260 0.06 16.91 17.54
CA THR A 260 -0.19 15.64 18.25
C THR A 260 0.41 14.47 17.49
N MET A 261 0.36 14.48 16.16
CA MET A 261 1.00 13.46 15.34
C MET A 261 2.52 13.52 15.51
N ASP A 262 3.12 14.71 15.48
CA ASP A 262 4.54 14.93 15.67
C ASP A 262 4.98 14.48 17.07
N ALA A 263 4.28 14.90 18.13
CA ALA A 263 4.55 14.45 19.49
C ALA A 263 4.40 12.92 19.65
N GLY A 264 3.42 12.33 18.95
CA GLY A 264 3.23 10.89 18.92
C GLY A 264 4.39 10.16 18.24
N MET A 265 4.86 10.67 17.10
CA MET A 265 6.02 10.16 16.38
C MET A 265 7.31 10.28 17.20
N GLU A 266 7.54 11.42 17.86
CA GLU A 266 8.68 11.63 18.76
C GLU A 266 8.64 10.69 19.97
N SER A 267 7.46 10.55 20.60
CA SER A 267 7.28 9.63 21.73
C SER A 267 7.49 8.18 21.31
N ASN A 268 6.96 7.77 20.16
CA ASN A 268 7.12 6.41 19.65
C ASN A 268 8.57 6.14 19.24
N GLY A 269 9.24 7.06 18.54
CA GLY A 269 10.67 6.92 18.23
C GLY A 269 11.51 6.73 19.50
N THR A 270 11.17 7.46 20.57
CA THR A 270 11.85 7.27 21.87
C THR A 270 11.57 5.89 22.48
N LYS A 271 10.31 5.42 22.44
CA LYS A 271 9.89 4.10 22.95
C LYS A 271 10.43 2.93 22.13
N ASP A 272 10.54 3.10 20.81
CA ASP A 272 11.00 2.08 19.86
C ASP A 272 12.49 1.74 20.02
N THR A 273 13.26 2.61 20.70
CA THR A 273 14.65 2.30 21.06
C THR A 273 14.75 1.31 22.23
N ALA A 274 13.77 1.25 23.13
CA ALA A 274 13.87 0.43 24.34
C ALA A 274 14.04 -1.07 24.04
N PRO A 275 13.31 -1.68 23.09
CA PRO A 275 13.54 -3.07 22.70
C PRO A 275 14.97 -3.37 22.25
N PHE A 276 15.57 -2.53 21.40
CA PHE A 276 16.94 -2.71 20.93
C PHE A 276 17.95 -2.51 22.07
N VAL A 277 17.76 -1.47 22.89
CA VAL A 277 18.61 -1.16 24.05
C VAL A 277 18.58 -2.32 25.07
N ASN A 278 17.39 -2.84 25.39
CA ASN A 278 17.25 -3.98 26.29
C ASN A 278 17.85 -5.26 25.71
N TRP A 279 17.71 -5.45 24.39
CA TRP A 279 18.34 -6.57 23.68
C TRP A 279 19.88 -6.48 23.72
N LEU A 280 20.45 -5.28 23.57
CA LEU A 280 21.88 -5.03 23.73
C LEU A 280 22.36 -5.29 25.15
N ALA A 281 21.59 -4.85 26.16
CA ALA A 281 21.93 -5.05 27.57
C ALA A 281 22.04 -6.54 27.93
N GLN A 282 21.15 -7.37 27.39
CA GLN A 282 21.18 -8.83 27.55
C GLN A 282 22.36 -9.51 26.84
N ARG A 283 23.08 -8.78 25.97
CA ARG A 283 24.21 -9.27 25.16
C ARG A 283 25.48 -8.49 25.42
N ASP A 284 25.64 -7.96 26.63
CA ASP A 284 26.83 -7.20 27.01
C ASP A 284 28.12 -8.01 26.86
N ALA A 285 28.07 -9.33 27.07
CA ALA A 285 29.21 -10.22 26.86
C ALA A 285 29.72 -10.21 25.40
N GLU A 286 28.85 -9.90 24.43
CA GLU A 286 29.17 -9.91 23.00
C GLU A 286 29.48 -8.51 22.45
N HIS A 287 28.81 -7.48 22.97
CA HIS A 287 28.85 -6.13 22.40
C HIS A 287 29.38 -5.04 23.35
N HIS A 288 29.49 -5.34 24.64
CA HIS A 288 30.08 -4.47 25.66
C HIS A 288 29.42 -3.07 25.75
N TRP A 289 28.09 -2.99 25.69
CA TRP A 289 27.33 -1.73 25.78
C TRP A 289 26.83 -1.39 27.19
N GLY A 290 27.00 -2.26 28.16
CA GLY A 290 26.42 -2.20 29.50
C GLY A 290 25.40 -3.30 29.71
N THR A 291 25.20 -3.71 30.96
CA THR A 291 24.27 -4.77 31.36
C THR A 291 22.87 -4.26 31.70
N ASP A 292 22.66 -2.95 31.70
CA ASP A 292 21.40 -2.28 32.02
C ASP A 292 21.04 -1.19 31.00
N GLU A 293 19.74 -0.85 30.92
CA GLU A 293 19.20 0.10 29.95
C GLU A 293 19.85 1.50 30.06
N ALA A 294 20.08 1.98 31.29
CA ALA A 294 20.62 3.32 31.51
C ALA A 294 22.06 3.42 31.01
N THR A 295 22.89 2.42 31.30
CA THR A 295 24.27 2.35 30.82
C THR A 295 24.34 2.28 29.29
N VAL A 296 23.52 1.43 28.66
CA VAL A 296 23.47 1.30 27.20
C VAL A 296 23.04 2.62 26.55
N ARG A 297 21.97 3.26 27.05
CA ARG A 297 21.52 4.57 26.55
C ARG A 297 22.59 5.65 26.70
N GLY A 298 23.26 5.71 27.86
CA GLY A 298 24.36 6.65 28.11
C GLY A 298 25.47 6.51 27.08
N ARG A 299 25.98 5.29 26.87
CA ARG A 299 27.06 5.03 25.90
C ARG A 299 26.66 5.30 24.45
N LEU A 300 25.42 4.97 24.06
CA LEU A 300 24.90 5.32 22.73
C LEU A 300 24.78 6.84 22.56
N GLY A 301 24.34 7.56 23.61
CA GLY A 301 24.29 9.01 23.65
C GLY A 301 25.66 9.66 23.52
N ASP A 302 26.66 9.12 24.22
CA ASP A 302 28.05 9.58 24.12
C ASP A 302 28.62 9.39 22.72
N LEU A 303 28.42 8.22 22.11
CA LEU A 303 28.86 7.95 20.75
C LEU A 303 28.20 8.92 19.75
N ARG A 304 26.88 9.12 19.88
CA ARG A 304 26.13 10.08 19.07
C ARG A 304 26.74 11.48 19.20
N GLY A 305 26.91 11.98 20.42
CA GLY A 305 27.45 13.32 20.67
C GLY A 305 28.90 13.50 20.17
N GLN A 306 29.72 12.44 20.23
CA GLN A 306 31.07 12.46 19.66
C GLN A 306 31.06 12.58 18.14
N LEU A 307 30.24 11.77 17.45
CA LEU A 307 30.14 11.78 16.00
C LEU A 307 29.43 13.03 15.45
N GLU A 308 28.54 13.64 16.23
CA GLU A 308 27.91 14.91 15.89
C GLU A 308 28.94 16.06 15.91
N LYS A 309 29.84 16.07 16.90
CA LYS A 309 30.95 17.05 16.99
C LYS A 309 32.07 16.80 15.98
N LYS A 310 32.40 15.54 15.72
CA LYS A 310 33.48 15.12 14.81
C LYS A 310 32.99 13.99 13.89
N PRO A 311 32.23 14.33 12.83
CA PRO A 311 31.75 13.35 11.88
C PRO A 311 32.91 12.62 11.20
N ARG A 312 32.72 11.34 10.93
CA ARG A 312 33.68 10.49 10.20
C ARG A 312 33.06 10.01 8.90
N THR A 313 33.89 9.51 7.97
CA THR A 313 33.41 8.90 6.73
C THR A 313 34.06 7.54 6.53
N THR A 314 33.28 6.54 6.13
CA THR A 314 33.75 5.19 5.81
C THR A 314 33.04 4.68 4.55
N HIS A 315 33.79 4.30 3.52
CA HIS A 315 33.24 3.81 2.24
C HIS A 315 32.07 4.66 1.68
N GLY A 316 32.21 5.99 1.75
CA GLY A 316 31.17 6.93 1.29
C GLY A 316 29.98 7.12 2.25
N THR A 317 29.93 6.41 3.38
CA THR A 317 28.94 6.60 4.44
C THR A 317 29.44 7.62 5.45
N ARG A 318 28.68 8.68 5.66
CA ARG A 318 28.90 9.65 6.74
C ARG A 318 28.43 9.07 8.07
N LEU A 319 29.30 9.08 9.05
CA LEU A 319 29.07 8.67 10.43
C LEU A 319 28.93 9.94 11.27
N ASP A 320 27.70 10.30 11.59
CA ASP A 320 27.32 11.41 12.46
C ASP A 320 26.27 10.94 13.49
N GLY A 321 25.70 11.86 14.25
CA GLY A 321 24.67 11.53 15.24
C GLY A 321 23.44 10.85 14.64
N HIS A 322 23.04 11.23 13.42
CA HIS A 322 21.93 10.62 12.69
C HIS A 322 22.25 9.16 12.32
N TRP A 323 23.50 8.86 11.93
CA TRP A 323 23.92 7.48 11.69
C TRP A 323 23.72 6.58 12.92
N VAL A 324 24.07 7.05 14.13
CA VAL A 324 23.87 6.27 15.38
C VAL A 324 22.38 5.97 15.60
N VAL A 325 21.53 7.00 15.47
CA VAL A 325 20.07 6.85 15.58
C VAL A 325 19.54 5.85 14.56
N SER A 326 20.06 5.87 13.31
CA SER A 326 19.67 4.93 12.26
C SER A 326 19.99 3.46 12.58
N GLN A 327 21.04 3.19 13.36
CA GLN A 327 21.37 1.81 13.77
C GLN A 327 20.41 1.32 14.86
N VAL A 328 20.05 2.20 15.80
CA VAL A 328 19.13 1.87 16.90
C VAL A 328 17.71 1.56 16.39
N HIS A 329 17.30 2.17 15.28
CA HIS A 329 15.98 1.99 14.67
C HIS A 329 15.95 0.90 13.58
N ARG A 330 16.99 0.08 13.45
CA ARG A 330 16.98 -1.05 12.51
C ARG A 330 15.88 -2.06 12.90
N PRO A 331 15.26 -2.73 11.92
CA PRO A 331 14.28 -3.76 12.22
C PRO A 331 14.96 -4.93 12.95
N ARG A 332 14.17 -5.73 13.68
CA ARG A 332 14.69 -6.72 14.64
C ARG A 332 15.63 -7.74 13.99
N GLU A 333 15.35 -8.13 12.76
CA GLU A 333 16.17 -9.01 11.93
C GLU A 333 17.56 -8.45 11.59
N GLU A 334 17.77 -7.14 11.73
CA GLU A 334 19.04 -6.45 11.47
C GLU A 334 19.77 -6.02 12.76
N TRP A 335 19.25 -6.36 13.94
CA TRP A 335 19.82 -5.90 15.22
C TRP A 335 21.25 -6.37 15.46
N ASP A 336 21.59 -7.60 15.07
CA ASP A 336 22.95 -8.12 15.20
C ASP A 336 23.96 -7.32 14.36
N ASP A 337 23.59 -6.99 13.11
CA ASP A 337 24.44 -6.20 12.21
C ASP A 337 24.55 -4.75 12.71
N ALA A 338 23.45 -4.16 13.19
CA ALA A 338 23.44 -2.84 13.80
C ALA A 338 24.36 -2.77 15.03
N ALA A 339 24.30 -3.77 15.91
CA ALA A 339 25.15 -3.85 17.10
C ALA A 339 26.63 -3.95 16.75
N LYS A 340 27.00 -4.81 15.80
CA LYS A 340 28.39 -4.96 15.31
C LYS A 340 28.91 -3.67 14.68
N ASN A 341 28.09 -3.00 13.88
CA ASN A 341 28.44 -1.70 13.30
C ASN A 341 28.70 -0.64 14.38
N LEU A 342 27.81 -0.56 15.38
CA LEU A 342 27.98 0.38 16.51
C LEU A 342 29.26 0.09 17.28
N VAL A 343 29.57 -1.18 17.59
CA VAL A 343 30.82 -1.58 18.25
C VAL A 343 32.04 -1.19 17.41
N THR A 344 31.98 -1.45 16.09
CA THR A 344 33.07 -1.12 15.17
C THR A 344 33.36 0.38 15.18
N VAL A 345 32.32 1.21 15.07
CA VAL A 345 32.47 2.67 15.04
C VAL A 345 32.92 3.22 16.39
N ARG A 346 32.38 2.72 17.51
CA ARG A 346 32.82 3.05 18.88
C ARG A 346 34.32 2.80 19.06
N ASN A 347 34.82 1.70 18.53
CA ASN A 347 36.23 1.30 18.63
C ASN A 347 37.11 1.94 17.54
N ASN A 348 36.65 3.01 16.89
CA ASN A 348 37.34 3.69 15.78
C ASN A 348 37.66 2.82 14.55
N GLY A 349 36.98 1.69 14.39
CA GLY A 349 37.09 0.83 13.23
C GLY A 349 36.38 1.37 11.99
N THR A 350 36.60 0.69 10.88
CA THR A 350 36.00 0.98 9.56
C THR A 350 34.84 0.01 9.33
N LEU A 351 33.69 0.51 8.88
CA LEU A 351 32.55 -0.36 8.60
C LEU A 351 32.86 -1.32 7.44
N PRO A 352 32.32 -2.55 7.45
CA PRO A 352 32.45 -3.44 6.31
C PRO A 352 31.80 -2.83 5.07
N THR A 353 32.32 -3.16 3.88
CA THR A 353 31.75 -2.71 2.60
C THR A 353 30.26 -3.08 2.56
N PRO A 354 29.36 -2.13 2.23
CA PRO A 354 27.93 -2.40 2.21
C PRO A 354 27.62 -3.65 1.36
N ARG A 355 26.97 -4.65 1.95
CA ARG A 355 26.42 -5.76 1.17
C ARG A 355 25.41 -5.18 0.18
N ARG A 356 25.57 -5.52 -1.10
CA ARG A 356 24.59 -5.18 -2.14
C ARG A 356 23.21 -5.66 -1.64
N PRO A 357 22.18 -4.81 -1.58
CA PRO A 357 20.90 -5.22 -1.02
C PRO A 357 20.38 -6.46 -1.75
N SER A 358 19.95 -7.46 -0.97
CA SER A 358 19.20 -8.60 -1.50
C SER A 358 17.97 -8.07 -2.25
N PRO A 359 17.59 -8.62 -3.42
CA PRO A 359 16.43 -8.17 -4.17
C PRO A 359 15.12 -8.14 -3.35
N ASN A 360 15.08 -8.86 -2.23
CA ASN A 360 13.89 -9.03 -1.39
C ASN A 360 13.88 -8.14 -0.13
N GLY A 361 14.91 -7.30 0.08
CA GLY A 361 14.96 -6.36 1.21
C GLY A 361 14.19 -5.07 0.92
N HIS A 362 13.38 -4.64 1.88
CA HIS A 362 12.52 -3.45 1.85
C HIS A 362 13.11 -2.26 1.08
N GLN A 363 12.74 -2.15 -0.20
CA GLN A 363 12.90 -0.91 -0.96
C GLN A 363 11.90 0.10 -0.40
N HIS A 364 12.32 0.87 0.60
CA HIS A 364 11.83 2.23 0.73
C HIS A 364 12.24 2.97 -0.53
N ALA A 365 11.25 3.52 -1.22
CA ALA A 365 11.41 4.24 -2.48
C ALA A 365 12.51 5.30 -2.38
N ARG A 366 13.70 4.98 -2.88
CA ARG A 366 14.62 5.98 -3.45
C ARG A 366 14.30 6.07 -4.93
N SER A 367 13.24 6.79 -5.27
CA SER A 367 12.96 7.20 -6.65
C SER A 367 12.98 8.72 -6.76
N GLU A 368 14.11 9.33 -6.40
CA GLU A 368 14.44 10.73 -6.75
C GLU A 368 15.93 10.87 -7.08
N ARG A 369 16.45 10.03 -7.98
CA ARG A 369 17.70 10.34 -8.71
C ARG A 369 17.90 9.42 -9.91
N ALA A 370 17.16 9.65 -10.99
CA ALA A 370 17.57 9.17 -12.32
C ALA A 370 16.81 9.90 -13.43
N THR A 371 17.09 11.19 -13.62
CA THR A 371 16.82 11.86 -14.89
C THR A 371 18.15 12.26 -15.53
N ARG A 372 18.42 11.62 -16.67
CA ARG A 372 19.38 11.96 -17.75
C ARG A 372 20.88 11.93 -17.45
N THR A 373 21.55 10.94 -18.05
CA THR A 373 22.46 11.21 -19.19
C THR A 373 22.44 10.04 -20.18
N THR A 374 22.32 10.38 -21.46
CA THR A 374 22.30 9.49 -22.64
C THR A 374 23.70 9.14 -23.11
N SER A 375 23.98 7.87 -23.42
CA SER A 375 24.35 7.37 -24.77
C SER A 375 24.99 5.96 -24.72
N PRO A 376 24.89 5.15 -25.80
CA PRO A 376 25.09 3.71 -25.76
C PRO A 376 26.44 3.27 -26.30
N THR A 377 27.01 2.20 -25.73
CA THR A 377 27.94 1.32 -26.43
C THR A 377 27.66 -0.14 -26.08
N HIS A 378 27.57 -0.94 -27.15
CA HIS A 378 27.37 -2.38 -27.16
C HIS A 378 28.40 -3.15 -26.31
N SER A 379 27.97 -4.23 -25.66
CA SER A 379 28.58 -5.55 -25.90
C SER A 379 27.66 -6.69 -25.46
N SER A 380 27.66 -7.70 -26.31
CA SER A 380 26.98 -8.99 -26.28
C SER A 380 27.51 -9.95 -25.21
N GLY A 381 26.63 -10.78 -24.64
CA GLY A 381 27.00 -11.94 -23.82
C GLY A 381 25.81 -12.83 -23.45
N THR A 382 25.74 -13.99 -24.11
CA THR A 382 24.76 -15.10 -24.12
C THR A 382 24.46 -15.75 -22.74
N PRO A 383 23.29 -16.42 -22.54
CA PRO A 383 22.81 -16.87 -21.22
C PRO A 383 23.17 -18.33 -20.89
N CYS A 384 23.18 -18.68 -19.61
CA CYS A 384 23.24 -20.08 -19.15
C CYS A 384 22.12 -20.43 -18.15
N SER A 385 21.13 -21.13 -18.71
CA SER A 385 20.38 -22.30 -18.24
C SER A 385 20.39 -22.72 -16.76
N ALA A 386 19.18 -23.04 -16.29
CA ALA A 386 18.87 -23.81 -15.11
C ALA A 386 19.10 -25.32 -15.30
N THR A 387 19.47 -26.04 -14.25
CA THR A 387 19.01 -27.42 -13.99
C THR A 387 19.12 -27.71 -12.47
N PRO A 388 18.21 -28.52 -11.89
CA PRO A 388 18.02 -28.61 -10.44
C PRO A 388 18.67 -29.87 -9.85
N THR A 389 19.21 -29.78 -8.63
CA THR A 389 19.56 -30.99 -7.87
C THR A 389 19.33 -30.84 -6.37
N SER A 390 18.78 -31.94 -5.85
CA SER A 390 18.71 -32.41 -4.45
C SER A 390 17.57 -31.91 -3.56
N ARG A 391 16.62 -32.84 -3.37
CA ARG A 391 15.81 -33.03 -2.16
C ARG A 391 16.72 -33.12 -0.93
N ALA A 392 16.35 -32.42 0.13
CA ALA A 392 16.46 -32.92 1.50
C ALA A 392 15.37 -32.24 2.34
N ALA A 393 14.52 -33.07 2.93
CA ALA A 393 13.42 -32.70 3.80
C ALA A 393 13.93 -32.23 5.16
N VAL A 394 13.33 -31.19 5.73
CA VAL A 394 13.18 -31.05 7.20
C VAL A 394 11.84 -30.38 7.54
N SER A 395 10.97 -31.20 8.10
CA SER A 395 9.93 -30.96 9.12
C SER A 395 8.97 -29.77 8.98
N GLU A 396 7.72 -30.13 8.65
CA GLU A 396 6.52 -29.48 9.15
C GLU A 396 6.50 -29.44 10.68
N THR A 397 6.25 -28.27 11.26
CA THR A 397 5.50 -28.13 12.51
C THR A 397 4.65 -26.87 12.41
N CYS A 398 3.40 -27.05 11.97
CA CYS A 398 2.35 -26.05 12.08
C CYS A 398 2.01 -25.79 13.55
N GLY A 399 2.19 -24.55 14.02
CA GLY A 399 1.65 -24.07 15.28
C GLY A 399 0.15 -23.79 15.15
N ARG A 400 -0.66 -24.42 16.02
CA ARG A 400 -2.11 -24.17 16.17
C ARG A 400 -2.37 -22.75 16.69
N PRO A 401 -3.50 -22.11 16.31
CA PRO A 401 -3.87 -20.79 16.82
C PRO A 401 -4.38 -20.87 18.27
N VAL A 402 -3.80 -20.05 19.15
CA VAL A 402 -4.32 -19.77 20.49
C VAL A 402 -5.53 -18.85 20.35
N ARG A 403 -6.72 -19.32 20.73
CA ARG A 403 -7.91 -18.47 20.90
C ARG A 403 -7.71 -17.59 22.13
N SER A 404 -7.46 -16.30 21.93
CA SER A 404 -7.63 -15.29 22.99
C SER A 404 -8.99 -14.63 22.81
N ALA A 405 -9.90 -14.91 23.74
CA ALA A 405 -11.19 -14.24 23.85
C ALA A 405 -10.96 -12.87 24.49
N VAL A 406 -10.95 -11.80 23.68
CA VAL A 406 -10.96 -10.42 24.19
C VAL A 406 -12.40 -10.07 24.57
N ARG A 407 -12.66 -9.90 25.88
CA ARG A 407 -13.90 -9.31 26.38
C ARG A 407 -13.87 -7.79 26.15
N PRO A 408 -14.98 -7.15 25.76
CA PRO A 408 -15.05 -5.71 25.58
C PRO A 408 -14.97 -4.96 26.92
N ILE A 409 -14.20 -3.87 26.94
CA ILE A 409 -14.05 -2.90 28.03
C ILE A 409 -15.21 -1.89 27.92
N PRO A 410 -15.99 -1.63 28.99
CA PRO A 410 -17.06 -0.62 28.95
C PRO A 410 -16.48 0.81 29.03
N LEU A 411 -17.02 1.70 28.20
CA LEU A 411 -16.73 3.14 28.22
C LEU A 411 -17.40 3.81 29.43
N PRO A 412 -16.76 4.79 30.10
CA PRO A 412 -17.38 5.53 31.20
C PRO A 412 -18.41 6.54 30.71
N GLU A 413 -19.55 6.60 31.41
CA GLU A 413 -20.66 7.53 31.17
C GLU A 413 -20.30 8.99 31.49
N ASP A 414 -20.71 9.89 30.60
CA ASP A 414 -20.65 11.34 30.77
C ASP A 414 -21.52 11.81 31.95
N ARG A 415 -20.88 12.28 33.02
CA ARG A 415 -21.52 13.12 34.04
C ARG A 415 -21.05 14.56 33.88
N ASN A 416 -21.82 15.36 33.17
CA ASN A 416 -21.95 16.80 33.46
C ASN A 416 -23.20 17.36 32.79
N SER A 417 -24.32 17.29 33.51
CA SER A 417 -25.50 18.11 33.27
C SER A 417 -25.54 19.17 34.37
N ALA A 418 -25.27 20.43 34.02
CA ALA A 418 -25.54 21.59 34.88
C ALA A 418 -26.76 22.35 34.32
N PRO A 419 -27.67 22.86 35.16
CA PRO A 419 -28.98 23.33 34.73
C PRO A 419 -28.99 24.78 34.24
N ARG A 420 -29.89 25.03 33.29
CA ARG A 420 -30.23 26.33 32.71
C ARG A 420 -30.99 27.17 33.76
N ALA A 421 -30.46 28.34 34.14
CA ALA A 421 -31.20 29.35 34.87
C ALA A 421 -31.77 30.40 33.92
N GLN A 422 -33.07 30.67 34.05
CA GLN A 422 -33.80 31.77 33.43
C GLN A 422 -33.77 33.01 34.33
N SER A 423 -33.51 34.18 33.74
CA SER A 423 -34.01 35.52 34.11
C SER A 423 -33.44 36.48 33.05
N GLY A 424 -34.18 37.31 32.32
CA GLY A 424 -35.35 38.09 32.72
C GLY A 424 -34.93 39.54 33.00
N HIS A 425 -34.64 40.30 31.95
CA HIS A 425 -35.02 41.71 31.75
C HIS A 425 -34.59 42.22 30.37
#